data_AF-A0A529C8J4-F1
#
_entry.id   AF-A0A529C8J4-F1
#
_cell.length_a   1.000
_cell.length_b   1.000
_cell.length_c   1.000
_cell.angle_alpha   90.00
_cell.angle_beta   90.00
_cell.angle_gamma   90.00
#
_symmetry.space_group_name_H-M   'P 1'
#
loop_
_entity.id
_entity.type
_entity.pdbx_description
1 polymer ?
#
loop_
_entity_poly.entity_id
_entity_poly.type
_entity_poly.pdbx_seq_one_letter_code
_entity_poly.pdbx_strand_id
1 'polypeptide(L)' 'MTDQILVERQGAIQIIRINRPDKKNALTRAMYATMSAALAGGDADPAVRVHVFLG' A
#
# COMPACT_ATOMS: atom_id res chain seq x y z
N MET A 1 -0.74 12.81 12.56
CA MET A 1 -1.70 12.15 11.66
C MET A 1 -1.05 10.85 11.23
N THR A 2 -1.66 9.71 11.51
CA THR A 2 -1.16 8.41 11.06
C THR A 2 -1.41 8.29 9.56
N ASP A 3 -0.45 7.74 8.81
CA ASP A 3 -0.64 7.50 7.37
C ASP A 3 -1.78 6.52 7.13
N GLN A 4 -2.67 6.88 6.20
CA GLN A 4 -3.86 6.11 5.87
C GLN A 4 -3.58 4.90 4.99
N ILE A 5 -2.39 4.85 4.38
CA ILE A 5 -1.84 3.71 3.66
C ILE A 5 -0.44 3.48 4.20
N LEU A 6 -0.16 2.28 4.71
CA LEU A 6 1.18 1.87 5.12
C LEU A 6 1.76 0.96 4.03
N VAL A 7 2.99 1.23 3.61
CA VAL A 7 3.71 0.41 2.64
C VAL A 7 4.95 -0.16 3.31
N GLU A 8 5.03 -1.48 3.36
CA GLU A 8 6.11 -2.21 4.02
C GLU A 8 6.73 -3.25 3.09
N ARG A 9 7.98 -3.61 3.36
CA ARG A 9 8.74 -4.58 2.58
C ARG A 9 9.14 -5.76 3.46
N GLN A 10 8.79 -6.98 3.04
CA GLN A 10 9.21 -8.22 3.70
C GLN A 10 9.83 -9.17 2.66
N GLY A 11 11.16 -9.14 2.55
CA GLY A 11 11.88 -9.87 1.51
C GLY A 11 11.38 -9.47 0.13
N ALA A 12 10.88 -10.44 -0.64
CA ALA A 12 10.34 -10.23 -1.98
C ALA A 12 8.88 -9.72 -2.01
N ILE A 13 8.23 -9.58 -0.85
CA ILE A 13 6.82 -9.20 -0.72
C ILE A 13 6.70 -7.71 -0.39
N GLN A 14 5.86 -6.99 -1.13
CA GLN A 14 5.41 -5.65 -0.77
C GLN A 14 4.01 -5.72 -0.15
N ILE A 15 3.87 -5.13 1.03
CA ILE A 15 2.61 -5.09 1.76
C ILE A 15 2.06 -3.67 1.68
N ILE A 16 0.83 -3.54 1.19
CA ILE A 16 0.09 -2.28 1.14
C ILE A 16 -1.11 -2.43 2.09
N ARG A 17 -1.04 -1.80 3.26
CA ARG A 17 -2.09 -1.85 4.27
C ARG A 17 -2.93 -0.59 4.23
N ILE A 18 -4.24 -0.77 4.11
CA ILE A 18 -5.21 0.30 4.29
C ILE A 18 -5.37 0.53 5.79
N ASN A 19 -4.88 1.67 6.27
CA ASN A 19 -4.79 2.00 7.69
C ASN A 19 -5.74 3.16 8.04
N ARG A 20 -7.03 2.97 7.73
CA ARG A 20 -8.11 3.92 8.07
C ARG A 20 -9.27 3.22 8.79
N PRO A 21 -9.00 2.53 9.91
CA PRO A 21 -9.98 1.66 10.57
C PRO A 21 -11.20 2.43 11.09
N ASP A 22 -11.02 3.69 11.51
CA ASP A 22 -12.09 4.58 11.99
C ASP A 22 -13.18 4.85 10.93
N LYS A 23 -12.84 4.66 9.64
CA LYS A 23 -13.78 4.76 8.52
C LYS A 23 -13.96 3.45 7.78
N LYS A 24 -13.70 2.30 8.42
CA LYS A 24 -13.80 0.97 7.79
C LYS A 24 -13.02 0.89 6.49
N ASN A 25 -11.86 1.55 6.43
CA ASN A 25 -11.00 1.63 5.25
C ASN A 25 -11.64 2.27 4.02
N ALA A 26 -12.66 3.11 4.20
CA ALA A 26 -13.23 3.90 3.12
C ALA A 26 -12.11 4.69 2.41
N LEU A 27 -11.95 4.44 1.12
CA LEU A 27 -10.85 4.97 0.32
C LEU A 27 -11.08 6.45 -0.01
N THR A 28 -10.00 7.24 0.04
CA THR A 28 -9.97 8.62 -0.42
C THR A 28 -9.13 8.74 -1.69
N ARG A 29 -9.26 9.86 -2.40
CA ARG A 29 -8.41 10.13 -3.58
C ARG A 29 -6.92 10.12 -3.26
N ALA A 30 -6.53 10.63 -2.09
CA ALA A 30 -5.14 10.60 -1.65
C ALA A 30 -4.65 9.17 -1.43
N MET A 31 -5.46 8.32 -0.79
CA MET A 31 -5.15 6.90 -0.59
C MET A 31 -4.98 6.17 -1.92
N TYR A 32 -5.85 6.43 -2.91
CA TYR A 32 -5.69 5.89 -4.26
C TYR A 32 -4.35 6.31 -4.87
N ALA A 33 -3.99 7.59 -4.79
CA ALA A 33 -2.71 8.07 -5.31
C ALA A 33 -1.51 7.37 -4.65
N THR A 34 -1.54 7.19 -3.32
CA THR A 34 -0.48 6.47 -2.59
C THR A 34 -0.38 5.01 -3.00
N MET A 35 -1.51 4.29 -3.10
CA MET A 35 -1.51 2.89 -3.52
C MET A 35 -1.04 2.74 -4.97
N SER A 36 -1.45 3.63 -5.89
CA SER A 36 -0.99 3.63 -7.28
C SER A 36 0.52 3.86 -7.38
N ALA A 37 1.06 4.81 -6.62
CA ALA A 37 2.51 5.05 -6.57
C ALA A 37 3.27 3.84 -6.00
N ALA A 38 2.72 3.20 -4.96
CA ALA A 38 3.31 2.01 -4.35
C ALA A 38 3.34 0.83 -5.34
N LEU A 39 2.25 0.60 -6.07
CA LEU A 39 2.19 -0.42 -7.12
C LEU A 39 3.18 -0.13 -8.24
N ALA A 40 3.18 1.09 -8.80
CA ALA A 40 4.08 1.45 -9.89
C ALA A 40 5.56 1.34 -9.50
N GLY A 41 5.92 1.78 -8.30
CA GLY A 41 7.28 1.66 -7.78
C GLY A 41 7.68 0.21 -7.56
N GLY A 42 6.75 -0.61 -7.05
CA GLY A 42 7.01 -2.01 -6.82
C GLY A 42 7.07 -2.85 -8.10
N ASP A 43 6.25 -2.56 -9.10
CA ASP A 43 6.30 -3.22 -10.42
C ASP A 43 7.61 -2.93 -11.16
N ALA A 44 8.22 -1.77 -10.91
CA ALA A 44 9.52 -1.40 -11.47
C ALA A 44 10.71 -2.01 -10.70
N ASP A 45 10.50 -2.52 -9.49
CA ASP A 45 11.55 -3.12 -8.67
C ASP A 45 11.60 -4.65 -8.89
N PRO A 46 12.66 -5.18 -9.54
CA PRO A 46 12.78 -6.62 -9.78
C PRO A 46 12.94 -7.45 -8.49
N ALA A 47 13.26 -6.83 -7.36
CA ALA A 47 13.25 -7.52 -6.08
C ALA A 47 11.80 -7.81 -5.63
N VAL A 48 10.82 -7.00 -6.03
CA VAL A 48 9.41 -7.19 -5.67
C VAL A 48 8.81 -8.27 -6.56
N ARG A 49 8.30 -9.32 -5.94
CA ARG A 49 7.75 -10.48 -6.63
C ARG A 49 6.25 -10.61 -6.44
N VAL A 50 5.70 -10.03 -5.37
CA VAL A 50 4.28 -10.09 -5.01
C VAL A 50 3.88 -8.83 -4.24
N HIS A 51 2.69 -8.30 -4.57
CA HIS A 51 1.99 -7.29 -3.78
C HIS A 51 0.88 -7.94 -2.96
N VAL A 52 0.78 -7.59 -1.67
CA VAL A 52 -0.28 -8.05 -0.78
C VAL A 52 -1.03 -6.85 -0.23
N PHE A 53 -2.35 -6.85 -0.43
CA PHE A 53 -3.24 -5.85 0.16
C PHE A 53 -3.81 -6.36 1.48
N LEU A 54 -3.75 -5.52 2.51
CA LEU A 54 -4.34 -5.77 3.82
C LEU A 54 -5.31 -4.64 4.18
N GLY A 55 -6.40 -4.98 4.87
CA GLY A 55 -7.29 -4.03 5.53
C GLY A 55 -6.88 -3.74 6.97
#